data_AF-A0A1S1HS39-F1
#
_entry.id   AF-A0A1S1HS39-F1
#
_cell.length_a   1.000
_cell.length_b   1.000
_cell.length_c   1.000
_cell.angle_alpha   90.00
_cell.angle_beta   90.00
_cell.angle_gamma   90.00
#
_symmetry.space_group_name_H-M   'P 1'
#
loop_
_entity.id
_entity.type
_entity.pdbx_description
1 polymer ?
#
loop_
_entity_poly.entity_id
_entity_poly.type
_entity_poly.pdbx_seq_one_letter_code
_entity_poly.pdbx_strand_id
1 'polypeptide(L)'
;MYLNIILANPSRHKYRFKDEIIHVKSVAYVEEMKSHVPDKPPFRDVIFIHPIDRDDRYVGDFIEMQEGDTFRIYSDTGVLLKEYKK
;
A
#
# COMPACT_ATOMS: atom_id res chain seq x y z
N MET A 1 -1.35 -1.91 -14.23
CA MET A 1 -0.53 -0.93 -13.48
C MET A 1 0.31 -1.66 -12.46
N TYR A 2 1.49 -1.15 -12.14
CA TYR A 2 2.37 -1.76 -11.14
C TYR A 2 2.53 -0.85 -9.94
N LEU A 3 2.46 -1.41 -8.73
CA LEU A 3 2.83 -0.73 -7.50
C LEU A 3 4.22 -1.23 -7.07
N ASN A 4 5.15 -0.31 -6.91
CA ASN A 4 6.43 -0.54 -6.27
C ASN A 4 6.38 -0.01 -4.83
N ILE A 5 6.65 -0.89 -3.88
CA ILE A 5 6.64 -0.63 -2.45
C ILE A 5 8.08 -0.65 -1.96
N ILE A 6 8.54 0.47 -1.39
CA ILE A 6 9.88 0.63 -0.83
C ILE A 6 9.70 0.94 0.65
N LEU A 7 10.05 -0.02 1.51
CA LEU A 7 9.84 0.09 2.95
C LEU A 7 11.14 0.51 3.64
N ALA A 8 11.05 1.53 4.51
CA ALA A 8 12.17 1.91 5.35
C ALA A 8 12.49 0.85 6.40
N ASN A 9 11.45 0.18 6.93
CA ASN A 9 11.60 -0.90 7.92
C ASN A 9 10.69 -2.11 7.61
N PRO A 10 11.12 -3.03 6.75
CA PRO A 10 10.30 -4.17 6.29
C PRO A 10 9.80 -5.08 7.41
N SER A 11 10.53 -5.17 8.52
CA SER A 11 10.16 -6.01 9.66
C SER A 11 8.86 -5.61 10.34
N ARG A 12 8.39 -4.37 10.13
CA ARG A 12 7.15 -3.84 10.70
C ARG A 12 5.93 -3.97 9.78
N HIS A 13 6.12 -4.45 8.54
CA HIS A 13 5.04 -4.61 7.58
C HIS A 13 4.70 -6.08 7.32
N LYS A 14 3.52 -6.31 6.75
CA LYS A 14 3.10 -7.61 6.21
C LYS A 14 4.00 -8.06 5.05
N TYR A 15 4.51 -7.10 4.29
CA TYR A 15 5.46 -7.30 3.20
C TYR A 15 6.86 -7.40 3.79
N ARG A 16 7.51 -8.55 3.57
CA ARG A 16 8.79 -8.88 4.22
C ARG A 16 10.00 -8.33 3.46
N PHE A 17 9.79 -7.83 2.25
CA PHE A 17 10.86 -7.37 1.38
C PHE A 17 11.02 -5.86 1.48
N LYS A 18 12.28 -5.42 1.33
CA LYS A 18 12.61 -3.99 1.28
C LYS A 18 12.01 -3.30 0.05
N ASP A 19 11.96 -4.05 -1.05
CA ASP A 19 11.42 -3.62 -2.32
C ASP A 19 10.51 -4.74 -2.83
N GLU A 20 9.27 -4.40 -3.18
CA GLU A 20 8.32 -5.33 -3.78
C GLU A 20 7.57 -4.65 -4.92
N ILE A 21 7.36 -5.40 -6.01
CA ILE A 21 6.58 -4.94 -7.17
C ILE A 21 5.39 -5.87 -7.34
N ILE A 22 4.20 -5.31 -7.37
CA ILE A 22 2.95 -6.05 -7.52
C ILE A 22 2.08 -5.46 -8.63
N HIS A 23 1.40 -6.32 -9.38
CA HIS A 23 0.45 -5.91 -10.41
C HIS A 23 -0.92 -5.59 -9.78
N VAL A 24 -1.40 -4.37 -9.99
CA VAL A 24 -2.56 -3.81 -9.28
C VAL A 24 -3.60 -3.24 -10.24
N LYS A 25 -4.86 -3.40 -9.84
CA LYS A 25 -6.04 -2.82 -10.48
C LYS A 25 -6.18 -1.36 -10.06
N SER A 26 -6.00 -1.08 -8.76
CA SER A 26 -6.02 0.28 -8.22
C SER A 26 -5.26 0.39 -6.90
N VAL A 27 -4.89 1.62 -6.57
CA VAL A 27 -4.25 2.00 -5.30
C VAL A 27 -4.88 3.32 -4.84
N ALA A 28 -5.22 3.41 -3.56
CA ALA A 28 -5.81 4.62 -2.97
C ALA A 28 -5.08 5.02 -1.69
N TYR A 29 -5.05 6.32 -1.40
CA TYR A 29 -4.54 6.87 -0.16
C TYR A 29 -5.70 7.35 0.70
N VAL A 30 -5.64 7.05 2.00
CA VAL A 30 -6.65 7.41 2.99
C VAL A 30 -5.94 7.98 4.21
N GLU A 31 -6.24 9.23 4.56
CA GLU A 31 -5.60 9.91 5.70
C GLU A 31 -5.90 9.23 7.04
N GLU A 32 -7.13 8.77 7.25
CA GLU A 32 -7.52 8.09 8.48
C GLU A 32 -8.52 6.96 8.22
N MET A 33 -8.25 5.79 8.79
CA MET A 33 -9.14 4.64 8.74
C MET A 33 -9.48 4.17 10.16
N LYS A 34 -10.77 4.06 10.47
CA LYS A 34 -11.25 3.57 11.78
C LYS A 34 -10.76 2.15 12.03
N SER A 35 -10.23 1.91 13.22
CA SER A 35 -9.97 0.56 13.71
C SER A 35 -11.29 -0.11 14.09
N HIS A 36 -11.48 -1.36 13.67
CA HIS A 36 -12.59 -2.20 14.12
C HIS A 36 -12.34 -2.86 15.50
N VAL A 37 -11.15 -2.65 16.07
CA VAL A 37 -10.79 -3.14 17.40
C VAL A 37 -11.10 -2.06 18.44
N PRO A 38 -11.92 -2.34 19.47
CA PRO A 38 -12.17 -1.40 20.56
C PRO A 38 -10.87 -0.88 21.19
N ASP A 39 -10.85 0.40 21.56
CA ASP A 39 -9.74 1.09 22.23
C ASP A 39 -8.41 1.20 21.47
N LYS A 40 -8.34 0.77 20.21
CA LYS A 40 -7.19 1.04 19.35
C LYS A 40 -7.34 2.37 18.61
N PRO A 41 -6.24 3.14 18.46
CA PRO A 41 -6.26 4.33 17.63
C PRO A 41 -6.61 3.97 16.18
N PRO A 42 -7.16 4.92 15.40
CA PRO A 42 -7.33 4.72 13.97
C PRO A 42 -5.95 4.60 13.28
N PHE A 43 -5.94 3.93 12.13
CA PHE A 43 -4.77 3.91 11.25
C PHE A 43 -4.67 5.24 10.52
N ARG A 44 -3.46 5.76 10.33
CA ARG A 44 -3.21 7.02 9.65
C ARG A 44 -2.29 6.88 8.44
N ASP A 45 -2.59 7.66 7.40
CA ASP A 45 -1.84 7.68 6.15
C ASP A 45 -1.74 6.26 5.55
N VAL A 46 -2.90 5.71 5.17
CA VAL A 46 -3.06 4.33 4.74
C VAL A 46 -3.08 4.22 3.22
N ILE A 47 -2.30 3.28 2.68
CA ILE A 47 -2.34 2.87 1.28
C ILE A 47 -3.20 1.62 1.14
N PHE A 48 -4.31 1.72 0.40
CA PHE A 48 -5.11 0.58 -0.04
C PHE A 48 -4.62 0.07 -1.39
N ILE A 49 -4.55 -1.24 -1.52
CA ILE A 49 -3.98 -1.96 -2.65
C ILE A 49 -4.99 -2.99 -3.13
N HIS A 50 -5.38 -2.93 -4.40
CA HIS A 50 -6.19 -3.96 -5.05
C HIS A 50 -5.33 -4.71 -6.08
N PRO A 51 -4.73 -5.87 -5.72
CA PRO A 51 -3.97 -6.70 -6.66
C PRO A 51 -4.87 -7.28 -7.76
N ILE A 52 -4.32 -7.54 -8.95
CA ILE A 52 -5.08 -8.18 -10.05
C ILE A 52 -5.25 -9.69 -9.81
N ASP A 53 -4.27 -10.33 -9.17
CA ASP A 53 -4.24 -11.80 -9.04
C ASP A 53 -5.09 -12.35 -7.89
N ARG A 54 -5.87 -11.49 -7.20
CA ARG A 54 -6.78 -11.89 -6.13
C ARG A 54 -8.22 -11.71 -6.61
N ASP A 55 -8.99 -12.80 -6.56
CA ASP A 55 -10.41 -12.86 -6.93
C ASP A 55 -11.18 -11.70 -6.25
N ASP A 56 -12.02 -10.97 -7.00
CA ASP A 56 -12.72 -9.71 -6.59
C ASP A 56 -13.54 -9.83 -5.28
N ARG A 57 -13.64 -11.04 -4.71
CA ARG A 57 -14.29 -11.37 -3.44
C ARG A 57 -13.44 -11.06 -2.20
N TYR A 58 -12.14 -10.83 -2.34
CA TYR A 58 -11.24 -10.52 -1.22
C TYR A 58 -10.90 -9.03 -1.14
N VAL A 59 -11.22 -8.47 0.04
CA VAL A 59 -10.90 -7.13 0.53
C VAL A 59 -9.48 -6.72 0.12
N GLY A 60 -9.32 -5.52 -0.46
CA GLY A 60 -8.01 -4.95 -0.76
C GLY A 60 -7.04 -5.05 0.41
N ASP A 61 -5.76 -5.22 0.14
CA ASP A 61 -4.73 -5.13 1.18
C ASP A 61 -4.58 -3.66 1.57
N PHE A 62 -4.19 -3.40 2.82
CA PHE A 62 -3.85 -2.03 3.22
C PHE A 62 -2.56 -2.01 4.03
N ILE A 63 -1.84 -0.88 3.94
CA ILE A 63 -0.62 -0.63 4.70
C ILE A 63 -0.73 0.76 5.32
N GLU A 64 -0.58 0.84 6.64
CA GLU A 64 -0.35 2.12 7.32
C GLU A 64 1.09 2.57 7.06
N MET A 65 1.26 3.72 6.39
CA MET A 65 2.58 4.24 6.03
C MET A 65 3.36 4.62 7.29
N GLN A 66 4.64 4.29 7.30
CA GLN A 66 5.62 4.72 8.30
C GLN A 66 6.58 5.74 7.68
N GLU A 67 7.26 6.49 8.55
CA GLU A 67 8.30 7.43 8.12
C GLU A 67 9.38 6.72 7.29
N GLY A 68 9.68 7.26 6.12
CA GLY A 68 10.64 6.75 5.14
C GLY A 68 10.05 5.79 4.11
N ASP A 69 8.78 5.40 4.22
CA ASP A 69 8.14 4.53 3.24
C ASP A 69 7.83 5.29 1.94
N THR A 70 7.98 4.60 0.81
CA THR A 70 7.67 5.15 -0.51
C THR A 70 6.86 4.16 -1.33
N PHE A 71 5.78 4.63 -1.94
CA PHE A 71 4.89 3.85 -2.80
C PHE A 71 4.80 4.52 -4.17
N ARG A 72 5.25 3.83 -5.21
CA ARG A 72 5.28 4.35 -6.59
C ARG A 72 4.38 3.54 -7.49
N ILE A 73 3.46 4.21 -8.16
CA ILE A 73 2.55 3.60 -9.13
C ILE A 73 3.10 3.88 -10.52
N TYR A 74 3.32 2.81 -11.27
CA TYR A 74 3.72 2.85 -12.66
C TYR A 74 2.59 2.35 -13.56
N SER A 75 2.47 2.96 -14.74
CA SER A 75 1.70 2.40 -15.85
C SER A 75 2.34 1.11 -16.36
N ASP A 76 1.63 0.38 -17.21
CA ASP A 76 2.14 -0.85 -17.81
C ASP A 76 3.29 -0.60 -18.81
N THR A 77 3.46 0.65 -19.26
CA THR A 77 4.60 1.08 -20.08
C THR A 77 5.79 1.58 -19.26
N GLY A 78 5.70 1.53 -17.92
CA GLY A 78 6.78 1.94 -17.02
C GLY A 78 6.81 3.44 -16.68
N VAL A 79 5.84 4.23 -17.14
CA VAL A 79 5.72 5.65 -16.76
C VAL A 79 5.24 5.76 -15.32
N LEU A 80 5.93 6.55 -14.48
CA LEU A 80 5.49 6.88 -13.12
C LEU A 80 4.22 7.73 -13.18
N LEU A 81 3.13 7.19 -12.63
CA LEU A 81 1.82 7.84 -12.58
C LEU A 81 1.61 8.62 -11.28
N LYS A 82 2.08 8.06 -10.16
CA LYS A 82 1.90 8.66 -8.84
C LYS A 82 2.93 8.14 -7.84
N GLU A 83 3.26 8.96 -6.86
CA GLU A 83 4.13 8.60 -5.75
C GLU A 83 3.50 9.07 -4.43
N TYR A 84 3.54 8.20 -3.41
CA TYR A 84 3.21 8.54 -2.02
C TYR A 84 4.45 8.33 -1.15
N LYS A 85 4.73 9.29 -0.27
CA LYS A 85 5.88 9.27 0.64
C LYS A 85 5.42 9.72 2.02
N LYS A 86 6.00 9.10 3.04
CA LYS A 86 5.91 9.53 4.42
C LYS A 86 7.29 9.50 5.02
#